data_AF-A0A1G7NMW6-F1
#
_entry.id   AF-A0A1G7NMW6-F1
#
_cell.length_a   1.000
_cell.length_b   1.000
_cell.length_c   1.000
_cell.angle_alpha   90.00
_cell.angle_beta   90.00
_cell.angle_gamma   90.00
#
_symmetry.space_group_name_H-M   'P 1'
#
loop_
_entity.id
_entity.type
_entity.pdbx_description
1 polymer ?
#
loop_
_entity_poly.entity_id
_entity_poly.type
_entity_poly.pdbx_seq_one_letter_code
_entity_poly.pdbx_strand_id
1 'polypeptide(L)'
;MEFDVTIEIPKGQRNKYEVDHATGRIRLDRMLFTSTRYPDDYGFIEGTLGEDGDPLDALVLLEEPTFPGCLIRCRALGMFRMRDEAGGDDKVLCVPTGDQRAAWRQDIDDVSDFHRLEIQHFFEVYKDLEPGKSVEGAHWVGRADAEAEIERSLQRAIDSGYHTPGH
;
A
#
# COMPACT_ATOMS: atom_id res chain seq x y z
N MET A 1 3.82 7.38 -14.36
CA MET A 1 2.77 8.16 -13.68
C MET A 1 3.26 8.62 -12.31
N GLU A 2 2.77 9.76 -11.79
CA GLU A 2 3.01 10.19 -10.40
C GLU A 2 1.69 10.36 -9.66
N PHE A 3 1.69 10.08 -8.36
CA PHE A 3 0.52 10.11 -7.49
C PHE A 3 0.95 10.40 -6.04
N ASP A 4 0.01 10.83 -5.20
CA ASP A 4 0.28 11.06 -3.79
C ASP A 4 -0.16 9.86 -2.95
N VAL A 5 0.67 9.47 -1.98
CA VAL A 5 0.40 8.41 -1.02
C VAL A 5 0.33 9.00 0.37
N THR A 6 -0.78 8.77 1.07
CA THR A 6 -0.89 9.09 2.50
C THR A 6 -0.43 7.89 3.30
N ILE A 7 0.62 8.07 4.11
CA ILE A 7 1.15 7.02 4.98
C ILE A 7 0.26 6.83 6.19
N GLU A 8 -0.15 5.59 6.45
CA GLU A 8 -0.89 5.23 7.66
C GLU A 8 0.05 4.58 8.68
N ILE A 9 0.95 3.71 8.22
CA ILE A 9 1.74 2.83 9.06
C ILE A 9 3.22 2.94 8.67
N PRO A 10 4.04 3.63 9.48
CA PRO A 10 5.47 3.68 9.24
C PRO A 10 6.14 2.31 9.34
N LYS A 11 7.21 2.12 8.60
CA LYS A 11 8.06 0.92 8.62
C LYS A 11 8.43 0.51 10.05
N GLY A 12 8.37 -0.80 10.31
CA GLY A 12 8.76 -1.40 11.59
C GLY A 12 7.68 -1.33 12.68
N GLN A 13 6.50 -0.79 12.38
CA GLN A 13 5.38 -0.72 13.31
C GLN A 13 4.61 -2.04 13.40
N ARG A 14 4.03 -2.26 14.58
CA ARG A 14 3.09 -3.35 14.88
C ARG A 14 1.69 -2.84 15.22
N ASN A 15 1.54 -1.53 15.40
CA ASN A 15 0.23 -0.89 15.44
C ASN A 15 -0.24 -0.71 14.00
N LYS A 16 -1.38 -1.30 13.66
CA LYS A 16 -2.10 -1.04 12.43
C LYS A 16 -2.95 0.21 12.63
N TYR A 17 -2.47 1.31 12.10
CA TYR A 17 -3.24 2.53 11.95
C TYR A 17 -4.05 2.49 10.66
N GLU A 18 -5.07 3.33 10.58
CA GLU A 18 -5.85 3.59 9.38
C GLU A 18 -6.33 5.05 9.40
N VAL A 19 -6.59 5.61 8.24
CA VAL A 19 -7.33 6.86 8.09
C VAL A 19 -8.81 6.53 8.11
N ASP A 20 -9.54 7.19 8.99
CA ASP A 20 -11.00 7.23 8.94
C ASP A 20 -11.41 8.11 7.75
N HIS A 21 -11.74 7.49 6.61
CA HIS A 21 -12.11 8.18 5.37
C HIS A 21 -13.43 8.98 5.44
N ALA A 22 -14.13 9.03 6.58
CA ALA A 22 -15.23 9.97 6.77
C ALA A 22 -14.75 11.28 7.43
N THR A 23 -13.66 11.21 8.21
CA THR A 23 -13.20 12.33 9.06
C THR A 23 -11.78 12.81 8.75
N GLY A 24 -11.00 12.05 7.97
CA GLY A 24 -9.58 12.30 7.71
C GLY A 24 -8.67 12.08 8.93
N ARG A 25 -9.15 11.41 9.98
CA ARG A 25 -8.41 11.23 11.24
C ARG A 25 -7.66 9.89 11.25
N ILE A 26 -6.43 9.90 11.75
CA ILE A 26 -5.70 8.66 12.04
C ILE A 26 -6.34 7.97 13.25
N ARG A 27 -6.69 6.70 13.06
CA ARG A 27 -7.27 5.79 14.04
C ARG A 27 -6.32 4.60 14.24
N LEU A 28 -6.18 4.16 15.48
CA LEU A 28 -5.59 2.84 15.76
C LEU A 28 -6.70 1.81 15.58
N ASP A 29 -6.61 1.00 14.53
CA ASP A 29 -7.49 -0.15 14.31
C ASP A 29 -7.18 -1.22 15.36
N ARG A 30 -5.93 -1.73 15.33
CA ARG A 30 -5.46 -2.77 16.24
C ARG A 30 -3.94 -2.83 16.32
N MET A 31 -3.43 -3.60 17.28
CA MET A 31 -2.06 -4.13 17.21
C MET A 31 -2.08 -5.50 16.51
N LEU A 32 -1.11 -5.79 15.65
CA LEU A 32 -1.04 -7.06 14.93
C LEU A 32 -0.97 -8.26 15.90
N PHE A 33 -1.75 -9.31 15.59
CA PHE A 33 -1.86 -10.51 16.43
C PHE A 33 -0.58 -11.36 16.36
N THR A 34 0.12 -11.32 15.23
CA THR A 34 1.43 -11.93 15.03
C THR A 34 2.56 -11.01 15.46
N SER A 35 3.77 -11.55 15.64
CA SER A 35 4.97 -10.76 16.00
C SER A 35 5.64 -10.07 14.79
N THR A 36 4.92 -9.95 13.67
CA THR A 36 5.39 -9.26 12.48
C THR A 36 5.37 -7.74 12.65
N ARG A 37 6.02 -7.05 11.72
CA ARG A 37 6.06 -5.59 11.61
C ARG A 37 5.98 -5.23 10.14
N TYR A 38 5.37 -4.08 9.83
CA TYR A 38 5.29 -3.60 8.44
C TYR A 38 6.70 -3.43 7.86
N PRO A 39 6.99 -4.02 6.68
CA PRO A 39 8.34 -4.07 6.10
C PRO A 39 8.80 -2.72 5.55
N ASP A 40 7.85 -1.89 5.12
CA ASP A 40 8.07 -0.53 4.60
C ASP A 40 6.89 0.37 5.02
N ASP A 41 6.98 1.66 4.72
CA ASP A 41 5.89 2.60 4.98
C ASP A 41 4.68 2.21 4.13
N TYR A 42 3.53 2.09 4.77
CA TYR A 42 2.29 1.60 4.18
C TYR A 42 1.17 2.63 4.34
N GLY A 43 0.32 2.72 3.34
CA GLY A 43 -0.90 3.52 3.35
C GLY A 43 -1.64 3.36 2.03
N PHE A 44 -2.21 4.45 1.51
CA PHE A 44 -3.04 4.38 0.31
C PHE A 44 -2.80 5.54 -0.65
N ILE A 45 -3.22 5.36 -1.91
CA ILE A 45 -3.12 6.36 -2.97
C ILE A 45 -4.33 7.31 -2.92
N GLU A 46 -4.06 8.60 -2.83
CA GLU A 46 -5.07 9.66 -2.81
C GLU A 46 -5.96 9.64 -4.07
N GLY A 47 -7.27 9.85 -3.88
CA GLY A 47 -8.24 9.94 -4.97
C GLY A 47 -8.53 8.62 -5.70
N THR A 48 -8.15 7.47 -5.14
CA THR A 48 -8.39 6.15 -5.74
C THR A 48 -9.51 5.38 -5.02
N LEU A 49 -10.16 4.47 -5.74
CA LEU A 49 -11.13 3.53 -5.19
C LEU A 49 -10.88 2.12 -5.76
N GLY A 50 -10.52 1.18 -4.89
CA GLY A 50 -10.32 -0.24 -5.16
C GLY A 50 -11.62 -0.99 -5.46
N GLU A 51 -11.51 -2.28 -5.74
CA GLU A 51 -12.67 -3.15 -5.98
C GLU A 51 -13.39 -3.56 -4.69
N ASP A 52 -12.69 -3.50 -3.55
CA ASP A 52 -13.17 -3.74 -2.19
C ASP A 52 -13.93 -2.55 -1.58
N GLY A 53 -13.82 -1.37 -2.22
CA GLY A 53 -14.46 -0.14 -1.79
C GLY A 53 -13.59 0.78 -0.93
N ASP A 54 -12.33 0.40 -0.70
CA ASP A 54 -11.33 1.22 -0.01
C ASP A 54 -10.34 1.83 -1.02
N PRO A 55 -9.59 2.88 -0.68
CA PRO A 55 -8.52 3.39 -1.55
C PRO A 55 -7.46 2.35 -1.85
N LEU A 56 -6.83 2.46 -3.02
CA LEU A 56 -5.81 1.51 -3.44
C LEU A 56 -4.59 1.61 -2.53
N ASP A 57 -4.21 0.48 -1.92
CA ASP A 57 -3.07 0.37 -1.02
C ASP A 57 -1.73 0.65 -1.71
N ALA A 58 -0.78 1.17 -0.94
CA ALA A 58 0.59 1.42 -1.38
C ALA A 58 1.64 1.11 -0.30
N LEU A 59 2.78 0.59 -0.74
CA LEU A 59 4.02 0.47 0.01
C LEU A 59 5.05 1.43 -0.58
N VAL A 60 5.63 2.29 0.26
CA VAL A 60 6.66 3.26 -0.13
C VAL A 60 8.02 2.82 0.37
N LEU A 61 8.93 2.51 -0.55
CA LEU A 61 10.30 2.15 -0.20
C LEU A 61 11.09 3.37 0.25
N LEU A 62 11.47 3.39 1.53
CA LEU A 62 12.22 4.47 2.17
C LEU A 62 13.40 3.94 2.98
N GLU A 63 14.46 4.76 3.12
CA GLU A 63 15.58 4.46 4.01
C GLU A 63 15.20 4.64 5.49
N GLU A 64 14.42 5.68 5.79
CA GLU A 64 13.92 5.99 7.13
C GLU A 64 12.39 6.10 7.11
N PRO A 65 11.69 5.59 8.15
CA PRO A 65 10.24 5.68 8.24
C PRO A 65 9.76 7.14 8.37
N THR A 66 8.55 7.39 7.88
CA THR A 66 7.86 8.68 8.10
C THR A 66 6.99 8.64 9.36
N PHE A 67 5.81 9.24 9.31
CA PHE A 67 4.82 9.32 10.38
C PHE A 67 3.40 9.17 9.80
N PRO A 68 2.42 8.67 10.57
CA PRO A 68 1.04 8.56 10.10
C PRO A 68 0.45 9.93 9.69
N GLY A 69 -0.15 9.99 8.51
CA GLY A 69 -0.64 11.20 7.84
C GLY A 69 0.40 11.93 6.99
N CYS A 70 1.63 11.41 6.85
CA CYS A 70 2.62 11.99 5.93
C CYS A 70 2.20 11.76 4.48
N LEU A 71 2.20 12.82 3.67
CA LEU A 71 1.93 12.74 2.23
C LEU A 71 3.23 12.64 1.44
N ILE A 72 3.34 11.65 0.56
CA ILE A 72 4.52 11.42 -0.26
C ILE A 72 4.14 11.36 -1.75
N ARG A 73 4.81 12.19 -2.54
CA ARG A 73 4.71 12.15 -4.01
C ARG A 73 5.50 10.96 -4.56
N CYS A 74 4.81 9.97 -5.09
CA CYS A 74 5.35 8.67 -5.46
C CYS A 74 5.20 8.37 -6.95
N ARG A 75 5.95 7.36 -7.40
CA ARG A 75 5.77 6.67 -8.68
C ARG A 75 5.89 5.15 -8.47
N ALA A 76 5.12 4.39 -9.22
CA ALA A 76 5.09 2.93 -9.11
C ALA A 76 6.38 2.28 -9.63
N LEU A 77 6.76 1.16 -9.00
CA LEU A 77 7.74 0.19 -9.46
C LEU A 77 7.08 -1.12 -9.88
N GLY A 78 5.99 -1.50 -9.21
CA GLY A 78 5.26 -2.74 -9.47
C GLY A 78 4.08 -2.84 -8.52
N MET A 79 3.48 -4.02 -8.45
CA MET A 79 2.33 -4.26 -7.58
C MET A 79 2.37 -5.68 -7.03
N PHE A 80 2.07 -5.81 -5.75
CA PHE A 80 1.85 -7.08 -5.09
C PHE A 80 0.36 -7.41 -5.17
N ARG A 81 0.02 -8.56 -5.73
CA ARG A 81 -1.35 -9.02 -5.86
C ARG A 81 -1.61 -10.15 -4.90
N MET A 82 -2.71 -10.05 -4.18
CA MET A 82 -3.19 -11.11 -3.29
C MET A 82 -4.71 -11.04 -3.19
N ARG A 83 -5.30 -12.10 -2.61
CA ARG A 83 -6.70 -12.11 -2.21
C ARG A 83 -6.80 -12.43 -0.74
N ASP A 84 -7.69 -11.74 -0.05
CA ASP A 84 -8.07 -12.04 1.32
C ASP A 84 -9.57 -12.38 1.39
N GLU A 85 -10.12 -12.45 2.60
CA GLU A 85 -11.54 -12.76 2.81
C GLU A 85 -12.52 -11.72 2.25
N ALA A 86 -12.07 -10.49 1.96
CA ALA A 86 -12.89 -9.39 1.44
C ALA A 86 -12.84 -9.29 -0.09
N GLY A 87 -11.79 -9.81 -0.75
CA GLY A 87 -11.68 -9.76 -2.20
C GLY A 87 -10.25 -9.71 -2.71
N GLY A 88 -10.04 -8.99 -3.83
CA GLY A 88 -8.71 -8.64 -4.31
C GLY A 88 -8.12 -7.53 -3.44
N ASP A 89 -6.88 -7.72 -3.00
CA ASP A 89 -6.19 -6.87 -2.03
C ASP A 89 -4.82 -6.44 -2.59
N ASP A 90 -4.86 -5.70 -3.70
CA ASP A 90 -3.69 -5.31 -4.49
C ASP A 90 -2.95 -4.12 -3.84
N LYS A 91 -1.61 -4.19 -3.79
CA LYS A 91 -0.75 -3.19 -3.13
C LYS A 91 0.31 -2.67 -4.09
N VAL A 92 0.27 -1.38 -4.40
CA VAL A 92 1.26 -0.75 -5.27
C VAL A 92 2.58 -0.60 -4.53
N LEU A 93 3.68 -1.12 -5.09
CA LEU A 93 5.03 -0.83 -4.59
C LEU A 93 5.57 0.41 -5.30
N CYS A 94 6.01 1.41 -4.55
CA CYS A 94 6.42 2.69 -5.10
C CYS A 94 7.63 3.29 -4.39
N VAL A 95 8.16 4.35 -4.99
CA VAL A 95 9.29 5.15 -4.48
C VAL A 95 8.98 6.64 -4.56
N PRO A 96 9.57 7.47 -3.67
CA PRO A 96 9.44 8.92 -3.76
C PRO A 96 10.04 9.45 -5.07
N THR A 97 9.30 10.35 -5.72
CA THR A 97 9.76 11.04 -6.94
C THR A 97 10.79 12.12 -6.64
N GLY A 98 10.69 12.76 -5.47
CA GLY A 98 11.59 13.82 -5.04
C GLY A 98 12.99 13.34 -4.61
N ASP A 99 13.16 12.04 -4.33
CA ASP A 99 14.44 11.50 -3.88
C ASP A 99 15.29 10.98 -5.07
N GLN A 100 16.29 11.76 -5.45
CA GLN A 100 17.22 11.41 -6.53
C GLN A 100 18.01 10.12 -6.25
N ARG A 101 18.17 9.71 -4.98
CA ARG A 101 18.83 8.44 -4.63
C ARG A 101 18.02 7.22 -5.08
N ALA A 102 16.70 7.38 -5.23
CA ALA A 102 15.79 6.34 -5.72
C ALA A 102 15.60 6.36 -7.24
N ALA A 103 16.23 7.31 -7.97
CA ALA A 103 16.01 7.51 -9.40
C ALA A 103 16.40 6.31 -10.28
N TRP A 104 17.26 5.41 -9.81
CA TRP A 104 17.66 4.22 -10.58
C TRP A 104 16.61 3.10 -10.53
N ARG A 105 15.74 3.05 -9.52
CA ARG A 105 14.68 2.03 -9.42
C ARG A 105 13.56 2.40 -10.37
N GLN A 106 13.34 1.67 -11.45
CA GLN A 106 12.36 1.99 -12.49
C GLN A 106 11.25 0.95 -12.60
N ASP A 107 11.53 -0.30 -12.23
CA ASP A 107 10.58 -1.42 -12.25
C ASP A 107 10.76 -2.33 -11.03
N ILE A 108 9.94 -3.36 -10.93
CA ILE A 108 9.90 -4.30 -9.80
C ILE A 108 11.20 -5.11 -9.68
N ASP A 109 11.89 -5.34 -10.80
CA ASP A 109 13.16 -6.07 -10.84
C ASP A 109 14.36 -5.25 -10.36
N ASP A 110 14.18 -3.93 -10.14
CA ASP A 110 15.17 -3.09 -9.46
C ASP A 110 15.07 -3.20 -7.92
N VAL A 111 14.10 -3.99 -7.42
CA VAL A 111 13.94 -4.33 -6.01
C VAL A 111 14.48 -5.73 -5.77
N SER A 112 15.39 -5.86 -4.80
CA SER A 112 15.99 -7.15 -4.44
C SER A 112 14.94 -8.24 -4.21
N ASP A 113 15.17 -9.43 -4.76
CA ASP A 113 14.33 -10.61 -4.55
C ASP A 113 14.08 -10.88 -3.07
N PHE A 114 15.10 -10.71 -2.22
CA PHE A 114 14.94 -10.91 -0.77
C PHE A 114 13.99 -9.91 -0.14
N HIS A 115 13.98 -8.65 -0.62
CA HIS A 115 13.06 -7.63 -0.13
C HIS A 115 11.63 -7.91 -0.63
N ARG A 116 11.49 -8.30 -1.91
CA ARG A 116 10.19 -8.75 -2.47
C ARG A 116 9.61 -9.95 -1.70
N LEU A 117 10.47 -10.91 -1.33
CA LEU A 117 10.09 -12.08 -0.52
C LEU A 117 9.74 -11.70 0.93
N GLU A 118 10.44 -10.75 1.54
CA GLU A 118 10.10 -10.25 2.89
C GLU A 118 8.72 -9.58 2.92
N ILE A 119 8.44 -8.73 1.92
CA ILE A 119 7.12 -8.10 1.76
C ILE A 119 6.04 -9.15 1.55
N GLN A 120 6.25 -10.09 0.63
CA GLN A 120 5.30 -11.18 0.38
C GLN A 120 5.02 -11.99 1.64
N HIS A 121 6.08 -12.40 2.36
CA HIS A 121 5.94 -13.18 3.58
C HIS A 121 5.14 -12.42 4.65
N PHE A 122 5.38 -11.11 4.81
CA PHE A 122 4.62 -10.29 5.74
C PHE A 122 3.10 -10.38 5.48
N PHE A 123 2.67 -10.14 4.24
CA PHE A 123 1.23 -10.17 3.92
C PHE A 123 0.61 -11.55 3.96
N GLU A 124 1.39 -12.60 3.68
CA GLU A 124 0.93 -13.98 3.81
C GLU A 124 0.65 -14.39 5.26
N VAL A 125 1.41 -13.86 6.24
CA VAL A 125 1.35 -14.35 7.63
C VAL A 125 0.84 -13.36 8.68
N TYR A 126 0.77 -12.04 8.40
CA TYR A 126 0.49 -11.06 9.46
C TYR A 126 -0.88 -11.24 10.13
N LYS A 127 -1.84 -11.80 9.39
CA LYS A 127 -3.21 -12.12 9.83
C LYS A 127 -3.37 -13.56 10.39
N ASP A 128 -2.33 -14.39 10.45
CA ASP A 128 -2.44 -15.83 10.81
C ASP A 128 -3.10 -16.13 12.17
N LEU A 129 -2.94 -15.21 13.13
CA LEU A 129 -3.50 -15.36 14.48
C LEU A 129 -4.81 -14.58 14.66
N GLU A 130 -5.35 -14.01 13.58
CA GLU A 130 -6.65 -13.33 13.57
C GLU A 130 -7.78 -14.32 13.23
N PRO A 131 -8.84 -14.41 14.05
CA PRO A 131 -9.93 -15.35 13.79
C PRO A 131 -10.64 -15.10 12.45
N GLY A 132 -10.69 -16.14 11.60
CA GLY A 132 -11.46 -16.11 10.35
C GLY A 132 -10.80 -15.37 9.19
N LYS A 133 -9.50 -15.07 9.28
CA LYS A 133 -8.72 -14.44 8.21
C LYS A 133 -7.93 -15.46 7.40
N SER A 134 -7.76 -15.20 6.11
CA SER A 134 -6.99 -16.05 5.20
C SER A 134 -6.44 -15.23 4.04
N VAL A 135 -5.28 -15.63 3.51
CA VAL A 135 -4.63 -14.98 2.37
C VAL A 135 -4.25 -16.03 1.34
N GLU A 136 -4.53 -15.77 0.06
CA GLU A 136 -4.22 -16.67 -1.05
C GLU A 136 -3.77 -15.89 -2.30
N GLY A 137 -3.07 -16.57 -3.23
CA GLY A 137 -2.79 -16.03 -4.57
C GLY A 137 -1.70 -14.95 -4.64
N ALA A 138 -0.82 -14.87 -3.66
CA ALA A 138 0.27 -13.89 -3.59
C ALA A 138 1.26 -13.99 -4.77
N HIS A 139 1.37 -12.92 -5.56
CA HIS A 139 2.38 -12.80 -6.62
C HIS A 139 2.70 -11.33 -6.95
N TRP A 140 3.84 -11.12 -7.61
CA TRP A 140 4.28 -9.80 -8.07
C TRP A 140 3.95 -9.58 -9.55
N VAL A 141 3.57 -8.35 -9.90
CA VAL A 141 3.45 -7.87 -11.28
C VAL A 141 4.26 -6.60 -11.49
N GLY A 142 4.62 -6.33 -12.74
CA GLY A 142 5.49 -5.21 -13.09
C GLY A 142 4.80 -3.85 -13.05
N ARG A 143 5.58 -2.80 -13.31
CA ARG A 143 5.11 -1.41 -13.27
C ARG A 143 3.89 -1.13 -14.15
N ALA A 144 3.83 -1.71 -15.35
CA ALA A 144 2.73 -1.45 -16.28
C ALA A 144 1.36 -1.91 -15.73
N ASP A 145 1.33 -3.07 -15.08
CA ASP A 145 0.12 -3.58 -14.42
C ASP A 145 -0.29 -2.69 -13.24
N ALA A 146 0.69 -2.19 -12.49
CA ALA A 146 0.48 -1.28 -11.37
C ALA A 146 -0.12 0.06 -11.85
N GLU A 147 0.49 0.69 -12.86
CA GLU A 147 -0.02 1.95 -13.43
C GLU A 147 -1.44 1.77 -14.00
N ALA A 148 -1.72 0.63 -14.65
CA ALA A 148 -3.05 0.34 -15.18
C ALA A 148 -4.11 0.13 -14.06
N GLU A 149 -3.73 -0.45 -12.92
CA GLU A 149 -4.65 -0.57 -11.77
C GLU A 149 -4.91 0.78 -11.11
N ILE A 150 -3.88 1.62 -10.97
CA ILE A 150 -4.05 2.99 -10.45
C ILE A 150 -5.03 3.77 -11.34
N GLU A 151 -4.89 3.70 -12.67
CA GLU A 151 -5.83 4.35 -13.60
C GLU A 151 -7.27 3.83 -13.43
N ARG A 152 -7.46 2.52 -13.28
CA ARG A 152 -8.78 1.92 -13.01
C ARG A 152 -9.35 2.42 -11.70
N SER A 153 -8.56 2.47 -10.63
CA SER A 153 -9.00 2.95 -9.32
C SER A 153 -9.34 4.44 -9.31
N LEU A 154 -8.57 5.26 -10.03
CA LEU A 154 -8.89 6.68 -10.24
C LEU A 154 -10.23 6.84 -10.98
N GLN A 155 -10.45 6.06 -12.05
CA GLN A 155 -11.70 6.12 -12.79
C GLN A 155 -12.89 5.66 -11.94
N ARG A 156 -12.74 4.58 -11.16
CA ARG A 156 -13.78 4.13 -10.21
C ARG A 156 -14.12 5.20 -9.17
N ALA A 157 -13.12 5.92 -8.66
CA ALA A 157 -13.35 7.01 -7.73
C ALA A 157 -14.17 8.15 -8.37
N ILE A 158 -13.81 8.54 -9.60
CA ILE A 158 -14.55 9.56 -10.37
C ILE A 158 -16.01 9.13 -10.61
N ASP A 159 -16.22 7.90 -11.07
CA ASP A 159 -17.55 7.39 -11.44
C ASP A 159 -18.48 7.27 -10.23
N SER A 160 -17.93 7.00 -9.04
CA SER A 160 -18.66 6.89 -7.77
C SER A 160 -18.85 8.23 -7.05
N GLY A 161 -18.15 9.29 -7.47
CA GLY A 161 -18.09 10.56 -6.73
C GLY A 161 -17.28 10.46 -5.43
N TYR A 162 -16.47 9.41 -5.27
CA TYR A 162 -15.54 9.27 -4.16
C TYR A 162 -14.48 10.37 -4.21
N HIS A 163 -14.16 10.90 -3.04
CA HIS A 163 -13.08 11.86 -2.85
C HIS A 163 -12.43 11.60 -1.50
N THR A 164 -11.11 11.71 -1.44
CA THR A 164 -10.40 11.54 -0.18
C THR A 164 -10.61 12.76 0.70
N PRO A 165 -10.98 12.61 1.99
CA PRO A 165 -11.24 13.74 2.87
C PRO A 165 -10.00 14.59 3.08
N GLY A 166 -10.16 15.92 3.01
CA GLY A 166 -9.09 16.87 3.29
C GLY A 166 -8.52 17.58 2.05
N HIS A 167 -9.03 17.25 0.86
CA HIS A 167 -8.75 17.94 -0.40
C HIS A 167 -10.02 18.51 -1.05
#